data_AF-A0A8S3E4H3-F1
#
_entry.id   AF-A0A8S3E4H3-F1
#
_cell.length_a   1.000
_cell.length_b   1.000
_cell.length_c   1.000
_cell.angle_alpha   90.00
_cell.angle_beta   90.00
_cell.angle_gamma   90.00
#
_symmetry.space_group_name_H-M   'P 1'
#
loop_
_entity.id
_entity.type
_entity.pdbx_description
1 polymer ?
#
loop_
_entity_poly.entity_id
_entity_poly.type
_entity_poly.pdbx_seq_one_letter_code
_entity_poly.pdbx_strand_id
1 'polypeptide(L)' 'MSVDLPDLKILNLANNRFKGNIIRPPLVYLRELDMSFNSLTTLDGIGEYRQLEILALDSNA' A
#
# COMPACT_ATOMS: atom_id res chain seq x y z
N MET A 1 10.59 18.78 -4.01
CA MET A 1 10.98 17.75 -4.99
C MET A 1 10.14 16.53 -4.70
N SER A 2 9.32 16.07 -5.65
CA SER A 2 8.67 14.76 -5.53
C SER A 2 9.67 13.72 -6.00
N VAL A 3 9.99 12.73 -5.16
CA VAL A 3 10.78 11.57 -5.57
C VAL A 3 9.78 10.61 -6.18
N ASP A 4 9.83 10.45 -7.50
CA ASP A 4 9.01 9.48 -8.21
C ASP A 4 9.75 8.14 -8.24
N LEU A 5 9.04 7.05 -7.93
CA LEU A 5 9.58 5.69 -7.88
C LEU A 5 8.82 4.82 -8.89
N PRO A 6 8.96 5.10 -10.19
CA PRO A 6 8.12 4.48 -11.21
C PRO A 6 8.24 2.96 -11.20
N ASP A 7 9.43 2.42 -10.92
CA ASP A 7 9.70 0.98 -10.97
C ASP A 7 9.60 0.28 -9.60
N LEU A 8 8.99 0.90 -8.59
CA LEU A 8 8.88 0.29 -7.27
C LEU A 8 8.02 -0.99 -7.33
N LYS A 9 8.62 -2.12 -6.92
CA LYS A 9 7.96 -3.44 -6.93
C LYS A 9 7.48 -3.90 -5.57
N ILE A 10 8.19 -3.53 -4.51
CA ILE A 10 7.92 -3.96 -3.14
C ILE A 10 7.86 -2.72 -2.26
N LEU A 11 6.77 -2.57 -1.52
CA LEU A 11 6.57 -1.50 -0.56
C LEU A 11 6.14 -2.10 0.77
N ASN A 12 6.98 -1.95 1.78
CA ASN A 12 6.65 -2.33 3.15
C ASN A 12 6.36 -1.08 4.00
N LEU A 13 5.13 -1.01 4.49
CA LEU A 13 4.59 0.02 5.39
C LEU A 13 4.11 -0.60 6.71
N ALA A 14 4.50 -1.84 7.00
CA ALA A 14 4.07 -2.56 8.19
C ALA A 14 4.53 -1.87 9.47
N ASN A 15 3.83 -2.15 10.57
CA ASN A 15 4.19 -1.69 11.93
C ASN A 15 4.26 -0.16 12.05
N ASN A 16 3.30 0.52 11.42
CA ASN A 16 3.14 1.96 11.51
C ASN A 16 1.85 2.30 12.28
N ARG A 17 1.49 3.59 12.30
CA ARG A 17 0.25 4.09 12.91
C ARG A 17 -0.65 4.74 11.86
N PHE A 18 -0.62 4.25 10.63
CA PHE A 18 -1.45 4.78 9.56
C PHE A 18 -2.93 4.56 9.88
N LYS A 19 -3.75 5.57 9.55
CA LYS A 19 -5.18 5.60 9.83
C LYS A 19 -5.95 6.00 8.57
N GLY A 20 -7.20 5.54 8.47
CA GLY A 20 -8.05 5.85 7.33
C GLY A 20 -7.49 5.27 6.03
N ASN A 21 -7.70 5.98 4.91
CA ASN A 21 -7.21 5.56 3.60
C ASN A 21 -5.84 6.18 3.26
N ILE A 22 -4.82 5.33 3.17
CA ILE A 22 -3.46 5.72 2.74
C ILE A 22 -3.14 5.33 1.29
N ILE A 23 -4.09 4.72 0.57
CA ILE A 23 -3.90 4.34 -0.82
C ILE A 23 -3.69 5.58 -1.69
N ARG A 24 -2.59 5.58 -2.44
CA ARG A 24 -2.20 6.66 -3.37
C ARG A 24 -1.63 6.03 -4.65
N PRO A 25 -2.50 5.67 -5.62
CA PRO A 25 -2.06 5.31 -6.97
C PRO A 25 -1.34 6.51 -7.63
N PRO A 26 -0.38 6.32 -8.56
CA PRO A 26 -0.16 5.11 -9.37
C PRO A 26 1.24 4.50 -9.17
N LEU A 27 1.38 3.47 -8.32
CA LEU A 27 2.57 2.59 -8.36
C LEU A 27 2.24 1.39 -9.25
N VAL A 28 2.21 1.63 -10.56
CA VAL A 28 1.66 0.67 -11.54
C VAL A 28 2.45 -0.64 -11.64
N TYR A 29 3.70 -0.64 -11.17
CA TYR A 29 4.57 -1.83 -11.13
C TYR A 29 4.68 -2.49 -9.77
N LEU A 30 3.91 -2.01 -8.78
CA LEU A 30 3.93 -2.57 -7.44
C LEU A 30 3.34 -3.98 -7.45
N ARG A 31 4.12 -4.94 -6.95
CA ARG A 31 3.77 -6.36 -6.85
C ARG A 31 3.47 -6.77 -5.41
N GLU A 32 4.16 -6.16 -4.45
CA GLU A 32 4.00 -6.49 -3.04
C GLU A 32 3.76 -5.22 -2.23
N LEU A 33 2.65 -5.22 -1.48
CA LEU A 33 2.29 -4.16 -0.55
C LEU A 33 1.98 -4.75 0.81
N ASP A 34 2.85 -4.45 1.78
CA ASP A 34 2.64 -4.82 3.17
C ASP A 34 2.18 -3.60 3.97
N MET A 35 0.94 -3.61 4.45
CA MET A 35 0.37 -2.60 5.33
C MET A 35 -0.13 -3.21 6.64
N SER A 36 0.40 -4.37 7.02
CA SER A 36 0.07 -5.06 8.27
C SER A 36 0.44 -4.22 9.50
N PHE A 37 -0.18 -4.50 10.64
CA PHE A 37 0.08 -3.82 11.91
C PHE A 37 -0.05 -2.28 11.81
N ASN A 38 -1.22 -1.83 11.35
CA ASN A 38 -1.59 -0.42 11.24
C ASN A 38 -3.01 -0.20 11.84
N SER A 39 -3.68 0.89 11.48
CA SER A 39 -5.06 1.19 11.90
C SER A 39 -5.90 1.66 10.71
N LEU A 40 -5.73 0.99 9.56
CA LEU A 40 -6.45 1.29 8.33
C LEU A 40 -7.90 0.82 8.42
N THR A 41 -8.84 1.70 8.09
CA THR A 41 -10.28 1.40 8.14
C THR A 41 -10.91 1.28 6.76
N THR A 42 -10.24 1.77 5.71
CA THR A 42 -10.71 1.66 4.31
C THR A 42 -9.51 1.48 3.37
N LEU A 43 -9.78 0.96 2.17
CA LEU A 43 -8.80 0.67 1.13
C LEU A 43 -9.24 1.23 -0.23
N ASP A 44 -9.84 2.42 -0.25
CA ASP A 44 -10.42 2.97 -1.47
C ASP A 44 -9.32 3.22 -2.50
N GLY A 45 -9.49 2.66 -3.71
CA GLY A 45 -8.51 2.72 -4.78
C GLY A 45 -7.48 1.59 -4.78
N ILE A 46 -7.55 0.60 -3.87
CA ILE A 46 -6.63 -0.56 -3.90
C ILE A 46 -6.74 -1.36 -5.20
N GLY A 47 -7.90 -1.34 -5.86
CA GLY A 47 -8.10 -1.97 -7.18
C GLY A 47 -7.30 -1.35 -8.33
N GLU A 48 -6.72 -0.17 -8.14
CA GLU A 48 -5.91 0.49 -9.17
C GLU A 48 -4.47 -0.07 -9.26
N TYR A 49 -4.00 -0.84 -8.27
CA TYR A 49 -2.71 -1.54 -8.33
C TYR A 49 -2.82 -2.82 -9.16
N ARG A 50 -2.92 -2.65 -10.48
CA ARG A 50 -3.21 -3.75 -11.44
C ARG A 50 -2.18 -4.87 -11.49
N GLN A 51 -0.97 -4.64 -10.97
CA GLN A 51 0.11 -5.63 -10.92
C GLN A 51 0.35 -6.19 -9.51
N LEU A 52 -0.50 -5.85 -8.54
CA LEU A 52 -0.33 -6.32 -7.16
C LEU A 52 -0.60 -7.82 -7.09
N GLU A 53 0.40 -8.55 -6.59
CA GLU A 53 0.38 -10.00 -6.42
C GLU A 53 0.20 -10.36 -4.94
N ILE A 54 0.78 -9.56 -4.03
CA ILE A 54 0.74 -9.78 -2.58
C ILE A 54 0.25 -8.50 -1.89
N LEU A 55 -0.78 -8.67 -1.05
CA LEU A 55 -1.32 -7.63 -0.18
C LEU A 55 -1.43 -8.17 1.24
N ALA A 56 -0.64 -7.64 2.17
CA ALA A 56 -0.70 -7.99 3.59
C ALA A 56 -1.41 -6.87 4.38
N LEU A 57 -2.44 -7.25 5.15
CA LEU A 57 -3.34 -6.35 5.89
C LEU A 57 -3.58 -6.79 7.33
N ASP A 58 -2.85 -7.79 7.79
CA ASP A 58 -3.02 -8.40 9.11
C ASP A 58 -2.92 -7.36 10.22
N SER A 59 -3.70 -7.50 11.28
CA SER A 59 -3.65 -6.59 12.43
C SER A 59 -3.88 -5.11 12.08
N ASN A 60 -4.84 -4.83 11.20
CA ASN A 60 -5.51 -3.53 11.09
C ASN A 60 -6.79 -3.50 11.94
N ALA A 61 -7.27 -2.29 12.27
CA ALA A 61 -8.33 -2.02 13.23
C ALA A 61 -9.71 -1.84 12.59
#